data_AF-A0A2N3LFK1-F1
#
_entry.id   AF-A0A2N3LFK1-F1
#
_cell.length_a   1.000
_cell.length_b   1.000
_cell.length_c   1.000
_cell.angle_alpha   90.00
_cell.angle_beta   90.00
_cell.angle_gamma   90.00
#
_symmetry.space_group_name_H-M   'P 1'
#
loop_
_entity.id
_entity.type
_entity.pdbx_description
1 polymer ?
#
loop_
_entity_poly.entity_id
_entity_poly.type
_entity_poly.pdbx_seq_one_letter_code
_entity_poly.pdbx_strand_id
1 'polypeptide(L)' 'MLCCNSINERNTAVLKDQLSNLIEKKRAELIEMVMIEGLHSPNTILYSQELDRLLNQYNEICVVKRTSNQLVANKGS' A
#
# COMPACT_ATOMS: atom_id res chain seq x y z
N MET A 1 -15.36 33.71 -1.77
CA MET A 1 -15.19 32.80 -2.93
C MET A 1 -13.85 32.10 -2.77
N LEU A 2 -13.84 30.91 -2.15
CA LEU A 2 -12.64 30.07 -2.02
C LEU A 2 -13.07 28.61 -2.23
N CYS A 3 -13.28 28.23 -3.49
CA CYS A 3 -13.57 26.84 -3.88
C CYS A 3 -12.33 26.22 -4.56
N CYS A 4 -11.16 26.33 -3.94
CA CYS A 4 -9.92 25.76 -4.49
C CYS A 4 -9.12 25.07 -3.39
N ASN A 5 -9.65 24.01 -2.79
CA ASN A 5 -8.86 23.08 -1.94
C ASN A 5 -9.37 21.62 -1.96
N SER A 6 -10.43 21.27 -2.71
CA SER A 6 -11.02 19.91 -2.68
C SER A 6 -10.43 18.90 -3.68
N ILE A 7 -9.54 19.30 -4.59
CA ILE A 7 -9.03 18.41 -5.66
C ILE A 7 -7.98 17.43 -5.11
N ASN A 8 -7.18 17.85 -4.13
CA ASN A 8 -6.05 17.05 -3.65
C ASN A 8 -6.48 15.86 -2.77
N GLU A 9 -7.56 16.02 -1.99
CA GLU A 9 -8.07 14.96 -1.11
C GLU A 9 -8.79 13.85 -1.88
N ARG A 10 -9.54 14.20 -2.94
CA ARG A 10 -10.24 13.21 -3.78
C ARG A 10 -9.28 12.38 -4.62
N ASN A 11 -8.23 12.99 -5.18
CA ASN A 11 -7.22 12.25 -5.94
C ASN A 11 -6.47 11.24 -5.07
N THR A 12 -6.19 11.60 -3.81
CA THR A 12 -5.53 10.70 -2.86
C THR A 12 -6.42 9.51 -2.48
N ALA A 13 -7.73 9.72 -2.33
CA ALA A 13 -8.69 8.64 -2.05
C ALA A 13 -8.79 7.65 -3.21
N VAL A 14 -8.89 8.14 -4.45
CA VAL A 14 -8.96 7.30 -5.65
C VAL A 14 -7.69 6.44 -5.83
N LEU A 15 -6.51 7.03 -5.62
CA LEU A 15 -5.24 6.30 -5.69
C LEU A 15 -5.14 5.21 -4.61
N LYS A 16 -5.60 5.52 -3.39
CA LYS A 16 -5.65 4.55 -2.29
C LYS A 16 -6.55 3.36 -2.62
N ASP A 17 -7.73 3.61 -3.18
CA ASP A 17 -8.68 2.56 -3.54
C ASP A 17 -8.15 1.69 -4.68
N GLN A 18 -7.54 2.31 -5.70
CA GLN A 18 -6.89 1.58 -6.80
C GLN A 18 -5.76 0.68 -6.29
N LEU A 19 -4.92 1.20 -5.40
CA LEU A 19 -3.82 0.44 -4.83
C LEU A 19 -4.31 -0.68 -3.89
N SER A 20 -5.38 -0.45 -3.14
CA SER A 20 -6.04 -1.49 -2.35
C SER A 20 -6.56 -2.63 -3.23
N ASN A 21 -7.18 -2.31 -4.36
CA ASN A 21 -7.64 -3.33 -5.32
C ASN A 21 -6.48 -4.14 -5.91
N LEU A 22 -5.35 -3.48 -6.21
CA LEU A 22 -4.16 -4.17 -6.70
C LEU A 22 -3.55 -5.11 -5.65
N ILE A 23 -3.52 -4.70 -4.39
CA ILE A 23 -3.07 -5.54 -3.26
C ILE A 23 -3.93 -6.79 -3.17
N GLU A 24 -5.26 -6.65 -3.15
CA GLU A 24 -6.16 -7.79 -3.00
C GLU A 24 -6.09 -8.74 -4.20
N LYS A 25 -5.96 -8.20 -5.42
CA LYS A 25 -5.72 -9.03 -6.60
C LYS A 25 -4.40 -9.81 -6.48
N LYS A 26 -3.30 -9.15 -6.10
CA LYS A 26 -1.99 -9.80 -5.97
C LYS A 26 -1.97 -10.83 -4.83
N ARG A 27 -2.72 -10.61 -3.74
CA ARG A 27 -2.92 -11.60 -2.66
C ARG A 27 -3.58 -12.88 -3.19
N ALA A 28 -4.66 -12.74 -3.95
CA ALA A 28 -5.36 -13.88 -4.53
C ALA A 28 -4.43 -14.69 -5.45
N GLU A 29 -3.68 -14.01 -6.32
CA GLU A 29 -2.67 -14.63 -7.19
C GLU A 29 -1.57 -15.35 -6.40
N LEU A 30 -1.08 -14.74 -5.30
CA LEU A 30 -0.07 -15.36 -4.45
C LEU A 30 -0.61 -16.63 -3.77
N ILE A 31 -1.84 -16.59 -3.25
CA ILE A 31 -2.46 -17.77 -2.61
C ILE A 31 -2.59 -18.92 -3.61
N GLU A 32 -3.05 -18.63 -4.83
CA GLU A 32 -3.14 -19.61 -5.90
C GLU A 32 -1.76 -20.17 -6.25
N MET A 33 -0.74 -19.33 -6.38
CA MET A 33 0.63 -19.75 -6.67
C MET A 33 1.21 -20.64 -5.56
N VAL A 34 0.97 -20.31 -4.29
CA VAL A 34 1.37 -21.13 -3.15
C VAL A 34 0.73 -22.52 -3.21
N MET A 35 -0.54 -22.59 -3.61
CA MET A 35 -1.25 -23.87 -3.73
C MET A 35 -0.68 -24.74 -4.86
N ILE A 36 -0.18 -24.14 -5.94
CA ILE A 36 0.35 -24.84 -7.11
C ILE A 36 1.83 -25.22 -6.93
N GLU A 37 2.67 -24.27 -6.51
CA GLU A 37 4.13 -24.43 -6.54
C GLU A 37 4.77 -24.52 -5.14
N GLY A 38 3.99 -24.25 -4.09
CA GLY A 38 4.47 -24.23 -2.71
C GLY A 38 5.19 -22.93 -2.32
N LEU A 39 5.40 -22.76 -1.03
CA LEU A 39 5.94 -21.53 -0.43
C LEU A 39 7.37 -21.20 -0.83
N HIS A 40 8.17 -22.22 -1.16
CA HIS A 40 9.59 -22.05 -1.48
C HIS A 40 9.87 -21.95 -2.98
N SER A 41 8.83 -22.01 -3.83
CA SER A 41 9.03 -21.78 -5.25
C SER A 41 9.58 -20.37 -5.50
N PRO A 42 10.55 -20.21 -6.41
CA PRO A 42 10.99 -18.90 -6.88
C PRO A 42 9.83 -18.00 -7.31
N ASN A 43 8.79 -18.53 -7.97
CA ASN A 43 7.66 -17.72 -8.40
C ASN A 43 6.82 -17.25 -7.21
N THR A 44 6.54 -18.13 -6.25
CA THR A 44 5.84 -17.76 -5.01
C THR A 44 6.58 -16.68 -4.24
N ILE A 45 7.91 -16.75 -4.17
CA ILE A 45 8.75 -15.75 -3.54
C ILE A 45 8.65 -14.40 -4.29
N LEU A 46 8.71 -14.42 -5.62
CA LEU A 46 8.56 -13.21 -6.44
C LEU A 46 7.19 -12.55 -6.25
N TYR A 47 6.11 -13.35 -6.19
CA TYR A 47 4.76 -12.83 -5.95
C TYR A 47 4.62 -12.24 -4.55
N SER A 48 5.27 -12.83 -3.53
CA SER A 48 5.33 -12.26 -2.18
C SER A 48 6.06 -10.93 -2.16
N GLN A 49 7.19 -10.82 -2.85
CA GLN A 49 7.96 -9.57 -2.93
C GLN A 49 7.18 -8.46 -3.63
N GLU A 50 6.44 -8.81 -4.68
CA GLU A 50 5.61 -7.84 -5.39
C GLU A 50 4.43 -7.37 -4.53
N LEU A 51 3.80 -8.28 -3.78
CA LEU A 51 2.78 -7.93 -2.81
C LEU A 51 3.34 -6.97 -1.73
N ASP A 52 4.53 -7.25 -1.21
CA ASP A 52 5.19 -6.39 -0.22
C ASP A 52 5.47 -4.97 -0.76
N ARG A 53 5.86 -4.85 -2.03
CA ARG A 53 6.05 -3.53 -2.68
C ARG A 53 4.75 -2.74 -2.74
N LEU A 54 3.64 -3.38 -3.14
CA LEU A 54 2.33 -2.74 -3.18
C LEU A 54 1.86 -2.29 -1.79
N LEU A 55 2.10 -3.12 -0.77
CA LEU A 55 1.80 -2.79 0.62
C LEU A 55 2.61 -1.60 1.12
N ASN A 56 3.90 -1.55 0.78
CA ASN A 56 4.77 -0.44 1.15
C ASN A 56 4.33 0.87 0.48
N GLN A 57 4.00 0.85 -0.81
CA GLN A 57 3.46 2.03 -1.51
C GLN A 57 2.15 2.52 -0.88
N TYR A 58 1.27 1.59 -0.49
CA TYR A 58 0.01 1.93 0.17
C TYR A 58 0.24 2.53 1.55
N ASN A 59 1.20 1.97 2.28
CA ASN A 59 1.60 2.48 3.58
C ASN A 59 2.22 3.88 3.47
N GLU A 60 3.05 4.16 2.47
CA GLU A 60 3.61 5.51 2.23
C GLU A 60 2.51 6.55 2.01
N ILE A 61 1.51 6.24 1.17
CA ILE A 61 0.36 7.11 0.93
C ILE A 61 -0.45 7.34 2.22
N CYS A 62 -0.56 6.34 3.09
CA CYS A 62 -1.28 6.43 4.36
C CYS A 62 -0.47 7.11 5.48
N VAL A 63 0.85 6.92 5.54
CA VAL A 63 1.74 7.43 6.59
C VAL A 63 2.02 8.92 6.40
N VAL A 64 2.08 9.42 5.15
CA VAL A 64 2.18 10.86 4.89
C VAL A 64 1.02 11.66 5.54
N LYS A 65 -0.15 11.04 5.75
CA LYS A 65 -1.25 11.65 6.52
C LYS A 65 -1.01 11.69 8.03
N ARG A 66 -0.14 10.85 8.59
CA ARG A 66 0.21 10.85 10.02
C ARG A 66 1.35 11.81 10.35
N THR A 67 2.31 12.02 9.44
CA THR A 67 3.47 12.88 9.73
C THR A 67 3.11 14.37 9.84
N SER A 68 2.03 14.83 9.21
CA SER A 68 1.48 16.18 9.44
C SER A 68 0.80 16.34 10.82
N ASN A 69 0.49 15.24 11.52
CA ASN A 69 -0.10 15.23 12.86
C ASN A 69 0.87 14.72 13.95
N GLN A 70 2.13 14.42 13.63
CA GLN A 70 3.14 13.96 14.60
C GLN A 70 4.50 14.68 14.47
N LEU A 71 4.50 16.02 14.47
CA LEU A 71 5.67 16.79 14.93
C LEU A 71 5.79 16.83 16.47
N VAL A 72 5.09 15.95 17.21
CA VAL A 72 5.21 15.85 18.66
C VAL A 72 5.23 14.38 19.07
N ALA A 73 6.40 13.75 19.00
CA ALA A 73 6.86 12.79 20.02
C ALA A 73 8.27 12.27 19.69
N ASN A 74 9.24 12.83 20.40
CA ASN A 74 10.50 12.23 20.84
C ASN A 74 11.50 11.69 19.82
N LYS A 75 12.55 12.50 19.63
CA LYS A 75 13.94 12.03 19.57
C LYS A 75 14.31 11.41 20.92
N GLY A 76 14.91 10.21 20.94
CA GLY A 76 15.71 9.74 22.06
C GLY A 76 15.51 8.27 22.43
N SER A 77 16.41 7.41 21.97
CA SER A 77 17.54 6.90 22.77
C SER A 77 18.54 6.21 21.85
#